data_AF-A0A7G8H9P1-F1
#
_entry.id   AF-A0A7G8H9P1-F1
#
_cell.length_a   1.000
_cell.length_b   1.000
_cell.length_c   1.000
_cell.angle_alpha   90.00
_cell.angle_beta   90.00
_cell.angle_gamma   90.00
#
_symmetry.space_group_name_H-M   'P 1'
#
loop_
_entity.id
_entity.type
_entity.pdbx_description
1 polymer ?
#
loop_
_entity_poly.entity_id
_entity_poly.type
_entity_poly.pdbx_seq_one_letter_code
_entity_poly.pdbx_strand_id
1 'polypeptide(L)' 'MSNPQLVESLVQRSLALSSTAGGELERSCWMVVHEHHHGVMPTEYDIREIDEDLYLAVLTAVKQSAQGS' A
#
# COMPACT_ATOMS: atom_id res chain seq x y z
N MET A 1 12.55 11.13 1.74
CA MET A 1 12.64 10.01 2.71
C MET A 1 11.27 9.85 3.36
N SER A 2 10.60 8.74 3.09
CA SER A 2 9.28 8.44 3.63
C SER A 2 9.35 8.24 5.15
N ASN A 3 8.37 8.79 5.89
CA ASN A 3 8.32 8.68 7.34
C ASN A 3 8.14 7.19 7.75
N PRO A 4 9.03 6.59 8.57
CA PRO A 4 8.97 5.18 8.91
C PRO A 4 7.66 4.78 9.63
N GLN A 5 7.11 5.64 10.48
CA GLN A 5 5.83 5.38 11.16
C GLN A 5 4.66 5.36 10.16
N LEU A 6 4.72 6.23 9.14
CA LEU A 6 3.74 6.23 8.07
C LEU A 6 3.84 4.94 7.25
N VAL A 7 5.05 4.55 6.85
CA VAL A 7 5.27 3.32 6.09
C VAL A 7 4.72 2.11 6.86
N GLU A 8 5.03 1.98 8.15
CA GLU A 8 4.51 0.88 8.98
C GLU A 8 2.98 0.87 9.05
N SER A 9 2.35 2.04 9.24
CA SER A 9 0.89 2.15 9.23
C SER A 9 0.27 1.69 7.91
N LEU A 10 0.86 2.10 6.77
CA LEU A 10 0.38 1.71 5.45
C LEU A 10 0.65 0.23 5.15
N VAL A 11 1.74 -0.36 5.65
CA VAL A 11 2.02 -1.80 5.58
C VAL A 11 0.90 -2.60 6.25
N GLN A 12 0.55 -2.25 7.49
CA GLN A 12 -0.52 -2.94 8.22
C GLN A 12 -1.87 -2.87 7.50
N ARG A 13 -2.21 -1.68 6.98
CA ARG A 13 -3.44 -1.50 6.18
C ARG A 13 -3.41 -2.32 4.89
N SER A 14 -2.26 -2.37 4.20
CA SER A 14 -2.10 -3.12 2.95
C SER A 14 -2.25 -4.62 3.16
N LEU A 15 -1.66 -5.17 4.24
CA LEU A 15 -1.81 -6.57 4.62
C LEU A 15 -3.26 -6.92 4.96
N ALA A 16 -3.92 -6.08 5.77
CA ALA A 16 -5.32 -6.26 6.13
C ALA A 16 -6.23 -6.23 4.89
N LEU A 17 -6.03 -5.27 3.98
CA LEU A 17 -6.79 -5.16 2.74
C LEU A 17 -6.55 -6.39 1.84
N SER A 18 -5.29 -6.79 1.66
CA SER A 18 -4.92 -7.93 0.81
C SER A 18 -5.58 -9.24 1.26
N SER A 19 -5.75 -9.43 2.57
CA SER A 19 -6.40 -10.61 3.15
C SER A 19 -7.89 -10.70 2.79
N THR A 20 -8.54 -9.57 2.49
CA THR A 20 -9.94 -9.49 2.05
C THR A 20 -10.10 -9.40 0.53
N ALA A 21 -9.06 -8.92 -0.17
CA ALA A 21 -9.06 -8.67 -1.61
C ALA A 21 -8.41 -9.81 -2.44
N GLY A 22 -8.44 -11.05 -1.94
CA GLY A 22 -7.94 -12.21 -2.68
C GLY A 22 -6.42 -12.36 -2.74
N GLY A 23 -5.67 -11.68 -1.87
CA GLY A 23 -4.21 -11.80 -1.76
C GLY A 23 -3.40 -10.90 -2.70
N GLU A 24 -4.03 -9.94 -3.40
CA GLU A 24 -3.32 -9.01 -4.29
C GLU A 24 -2.57 -7.93 -3.49
N LEU A 25 -1.36 -8.25 -3.03
CA LEU A 25 -0.53 -7.36 -2.20
C LEU A 25 -0.16 -6.07 -2.93
N GLU A 26 0.29 -6.15 -4.19
CA GLU A 26 0.73 -4.98 -4.95
C GLU A 26 -0.43 -4.00 -5.16
N ARG A 27 -1.59 -4.52 -5.54
CA ARG A 27 -2.84 -3.76 -5.65
C ARG A 27 -3.22 -3.12 -4.32
N SER A 28 -3.16 -3.87 -3.23
CA SER A 28 -3.52 -3.37 -1.89
C SER A 28 -2.59 -2.25 -1.44
N CYS A 29 -1.28 -2.38 -1.69
CA CYS A 29 -0.30 -1.33 -1.42
C CYS A 29 -0.61 -0.06 -2.21
N TRP A 30 -0.88 -0.21 -3.52
CA TRP A 30 -1.23 0.92 -4.37
C TRP A 30 -2.50 1.63 -3.89
N MET A 31 -3.56 0.88 -3.56
CA MET A 31 -4.84 1.45 -3.08
C MET A 31 -4.68 2.24 -1.77
N VAL A 32 -3.92 1.69 -0.81
CA VAL A 32 -3.71 2.34 0.49
C VAL A 32 -2.87 3.62 0.35
N VAL A 33 -1.86 3.62 -0.54
CA VAL A 33 -1.05 4.81 -0.83
C VAL A 33 -1.86 5.84 -1.62
N HIS A 34 -2.66 5.40 -2.58
CA HIS A 34 -3.60 6.25 -3.31
C HIS A 34 -4.55 6.97 -2.35
N GLU A 35 -5.20 6.22 -1.45
CA GLU A 35 -6.11 6.81 -0.47
C GLU A 35 -5.39 7.76 0.49
N HIS A 36 -4.16 7.43 0.90
CA HIS A 36 -3.36 8.33 1.72
C HIS A 36 -3.03 9.65 1.00
N HIS A 37 -2.68 9.56 -0.29
CA HIS A 37 -2.27 10.71 -1.10
C HIS A 37 -3.46 11.59 -1.49
N HIS A 38 -4.60 10.97 -1.85
CA HIS A 38 -5.78 11.67 -2.38
C HIS A 38 -6.92 11.85 -1.37
N GLY A 39 -6.85 11.21 -0.21
CA GLY A 39 -7.89 11.21 0.82
C GLY A 39 -9.13 10.37 0.48
N VAL A 40 -9.12 9.62 -0.63
CA VAL A 40 -10.25 8.82 -1.12
C VAL A 40 -9.76 7.49 -1.69
N MET A 41 -10.51 6.41 -1.48
CA MET A 41 -10.22 5.13 -2.12
C MET A 41 -10.32 5.25 -3.65
N PRO A 42 -9.46 4.55 -4.41
CA PRO A 42 -9.54 4.55 -5.86
C PRO A 42 -10.80 3.83 -6.33
N THR A 43 -11.43 4.38 -7.37
CA THR A 43 -12.49 3.69 -8.11
C THR A 43 -11.89 2.77 -9.16
N GLU A 44 -12.72 1.95 -9.81
CA GLU A 44 -12.27 1.19 -10.97
C GLU A 44 -11.70 2.14 -12.04
N TYR A 45 -10.55 1.78 -12.61
CA TYR A 45 -9.80 2.58 -13.60
C TYR A 45 -9.36 3.98 -13.12
N ASP A 46 -9.17 4.18 -11.82
CA ASP A 46 -8.56 5.40 -11.31
C ASP A 46 -7.09 5.48 -11.77
N ILE A 47 -6.77 6.49 -12.58
CA ILE A 47 -5.46 6.71 -13.20
C ILE A 47 -4.62 7.76 -12.47
N ARG A 48 -5.06 8.23 -11.30
CA ARG A 48 -4.33 9.27 -10.58
C ARG A 48 -2.96 8.76 -10.13
N GLU A 49 -1.98 9.64 -10.26
CA GLU A 49 -0.62 9.39 -9.78
C GLU A 49 -0.61 9.27 -8.25
N ILE A 50 0.32 8.50 -7.73
CA ILE A 50 0.56 8.36 -6.29
C ILE A 50 2.01 8.73 -5.99
N ASP A 51 2.33 8.91 -4.71
CA ASP A 51 3.72 9.03 -4.28
C ASP A 51 4.44 7.69 -4.52
N GLU A 52 5.26 7.64 -5.57
CA GLU A 52 5.98 6.44 -6.00
C GLU A 52 7.01 5.98 -4.95
N ASP A 53 7.73 6.91 -4.32
CA ASP A 53 8.72 6.58 -3.29
C ASP A 53 8.04 5.96 -2.07
N LEU A 54 6.90 6.49 -1.67
CA LEU A 54 6.09 5.92 -0.59
C LEU A 54 5.53 4.55 -0.98
N TYR A 55 5.04 4.39 -2.20
CA TYR A 55 4.57 3.10 -2.71
C TYR A 55 5.66 2.03 -2.70
N LEU A 56 6.85 2.33 -3.23
CA LEU A 56 7.97 1.39 -3.27
C LEU A 56 8.45 1.04 -1.84
N ALA A 57 8.45 2.01 -0.92
CA ALA A 57 8.79 1.77 0.48
C ALA A 57 7.79 0.81 1.16
N VAL A 58 6.49 1.03 0.98
CA VAL A 58 5.43 0.18 1.52
C VAL A 58 5.48 -1.22 0.91
N LEU A 59 5.58 -1.31 -0.42
CA LEU A 59 5.64 -2.59 -1.13
C LEU A 59 6.84 -3.44 -0.70
N THR A 60 8.00 -2.82 -0.56
CA THR A 60 9.22 -3.49 -0.10
C THR A 60 9.04 -4.05 1.32
N ALA A 61 8.52 -3.24 2.24
CA ALA A 61 8.29 -3.65 3.61
C ALA A 61 7.25 -4.79 3.70
N VAL A 62 6.13 -4.69 2.96
CA VAL A 62 5.11 -5.76 2.88
C VAL A 62 5.73 -7.06 2.37
N LYS A 63 6.53 -7.03 1.30
CA LYS A 63 7.19 -8.22 0.73
C LYS A 63 8.18 -8.85 1.73
N GLN A 64 8.87 -8.05 2.52
CA GLN A 64 9.75 -8.55 3.59
C GLN A 64 8.95 -9.23 4.71
N SER A 65 7.78 -8.69 5.09
CA SER A 65 6.90 -9.31 6.08
C SER A 65 6.24 -10.60 5.57
N ALA A 66 5.92 -10.69 4.27
CA ALA A 66 5.26 -11.85 3.67
C ALA A 66 6.22 -13.01 3.34
N GLN A 67 7.50 -12.75 3.06
CA GLN A 67 8.50 -13.79 2.77
C GLN A 67 9.24 -14.32 4.01
N GLY A 68 8.90 -13.81 5.20
CA GLY A 68 9.47 -14.22 6.48
C GLY A 68 8.60 -15.17 7.31
N SER A 69 7.52 -15.72 6.75
CA SER A 69 6.60 -16.64 7.44
C SER A 69 6.62 -18.05 6.87
#